data_AF-A0A7W9LWM9-F1
#
_entry.id   AF-A0A7W9LWM9-F1
#
_cell.length_a   1.000
_cell.length_b   1.000
_cell.length_c   1.000
_cell.angle_alpha   90.00
_cell.angle_beta   90.00
_cell.angle_gamma   90.00
#
_symmetry.space_group_name_H-M   'P 1'
#
loop_
_entity.id
_entity.type
_entity.pdbx_description
1 polymer ?
#
loop_
_entity_poly.entity_id
_entity_poly.type
_entity_poly.pdbx_seq_one_letter_code
_entity_poly.pdbx_strand_id
1 'polypeptide(L)' 'MNRRPHELLEQRPEMPAAVIAEWIGWTRGMTVLKDRVRELRPVYRPVDPASRTVYEPGGTGQCDLWFPPVEIPLGFE' A
#
# COMPACT_ATOMS: atom_id res chain seq x y z
N MET A 1 23.85 1.44 20.64
CA MET A 1 22.49 1.48 21.21
C MET A 1 21.68 0.43 20.45
N ASN A 2 21.53 -0.79 21.00
CA ASN A 2 20.90 -1.91 20.28
C ASN A 2 19.39 -1.80 20.37
N ARG A 3 18.77 -1.17 19.36
CA ARG A 3 17.31 -1.18 19.23
C ARG A 3 16.81 -2.58 18.86
N ARG A 4 15.59 -2.91 19.27
CA ARG A 4 14.93 -4.18 18.95
C ARG A 4 14.06 -4.00 17.69
N PRO A 5 13.86 -5.05 16.88
CA PRO A 5 13.08 -4.94 15.65
C PRO A 5 11.66 -4.38 15.81
N HIS A 6 10.99 -4.64 16.94
CA HIS A 6 9.64 -4.16 17.19
C HIS A 6 9.57 -2.62 17.32
N GLU A 7 10.56 -2.01 17.97
CA GLU A 7 10.63 -0.56 18.15
C GLU A 7 10.76 0.18 16.80
N LEU A 8 11.41 -0.45 15.83
CA LEU A 8 11.56 0.09 14.48
C LEU A 8 10.30 -0.07 13.65
N LEU A 9 9.61 -1.21 13.77
CA LEU A 9 8.36 -1.47 13.05
C LEU A 9 7.20 -0.62 13.57
N GLU A 10 7.17 -0.29 14.87
CA GLU A 10 6.20 0.64 15.45
C GLU A 10 6.30 2.03 14.82
N GLN A 11 7.53 2.52 14.59
CA GLN A 11 7.76 3.84 13.99
C GLN A 11 7.63 3.83 12.47
N ARG A 12 8.08 2.75 11.82
CA ARG A 12 8.14 2.62 10.35
C ARG A 12 7.83 1.18 9.92
N PRO A 13 6.54 0.80 9.80
CA PRO A 13 6.13 -0.58 9.51
C PRO A 13 6.65 -1.12 8.17
N GLU A 14 6.90 -0.23 7.21
CA GLU A 14 7.34 -0.58 5.85
C GLU A 14 8.86 -0.74 5.71
N MET A 15 9.64 -0.37 6.74
CA MET A 15 11.11 -0.30 6.66
C MET A 15 11.72 -1.63 6.20
N PRO A 16 12.57 -1.65 5.15
CA PRO A 16 13.18 -2.88 4.63
C PRO A 16 13.96 -3.65 5.71
N ALA A 17 13.88 -4.99 5.67
CA ALA A 17 14.57 -5.85 6.64
C ALA A 17 16.10 -5.65 6.65
N ALA A 18 16.70 -5.23 5.52
CA ALA A 18 18.11 -4.90 5.43
C ALA A 18 18.47 -3.67 6.29
N VAL A 19 17.66 -2.61 6.24
CA VAL A 19 17.85 -1.40 7.05
C VAL A 19 17.67 -1.72 8.53
N ILE A 20 16.68 -2.55 8.87
CA ILE A 20 16.49 -3.07 10.24
C ILE A 20 17.75 -3.82 10.70
N ALA A 21 18.34 -4.66 9.84
CA ALA A 21 19.55 -5.41 10.15
C ALA A 21 20.74 -4.50 10.51
N GLU A 22 20.97 -3.46 9.70
CA GLU A 22 22.02 -2.48 9.93
C GLU A 22 21.82 -1.75 11.26
N TRP A 23 20.58 -1.33 11.55
CA TRP A 23 20.27 -0.52 12.72
C TRP A 23 20.32 -1.30 14.05
N ILE A 24 19.98 -2.58 14.03
CA ILE A 24 20.04 -3.44 15.23
C ILE A 24 21.40 -4.14 15.38
N GLY A 25 22.34 -3.91 14.46
CA GLY A 25 23.64 -4.59 14.44
C GLY A 25 23.50 -6.11 14.25
N TRP A 26 22.64 -6.56 13.34
CA TRP A 26 22.37 -7.98 13.13
C TRP A 26 23.57 -8.70 12.52
N THR A 27 24.12 -9.67 13.23
CA THR A 27 25.30 -10.45 12.80
C THR A 27 24.98 -11.87 12.32
N ARG A 28 23.70 -12.26 12.34
CA ARG A 28 23.24 -13.61 11.96
C ARG A 28 22.72 -13.65 10.53
N GLY A 29 22.33 -14.83 10.06
CA GLY A 29 21.75 -15.02 8.73
C GLY A 29 20.55 -14.10 8.47
N MET A 30 20.50 -13.50 7.29
CA MET A 30 19.44 -12.57 6.88
C MET A 30 18.08 -13.24 6.74
N THR A 31 18.03 -14.53 6.38
CA THR A 31 16.78 -15.30 6.23
C THR A 31 15.95 -15.27 7.51
N VAL A 32 16.58 -15.55 8.66
CA VAL A 32 15.90 -15.55 9.97
C VAL A 32 15.31 -14.18 10.30
N LEU A 33 16.03 -13.10 9.97
CA LEU A 33 15.54 -11.75 10.22
C LEU A 33 14.35 -11.41 9.31
N LYS A 34 14.43 -11.78 8.03
CA LYS A 34 13.34 -11.57 7.07
C LYS A 34 12.07 -12.30 7.48
N ASP A 35 12.19 -13.55 7.93
CA ASP A 35 11.05 -14.34 8.40
C ASP A 35 10.42 -13.68 9.64
N ARG A 36 11.24 -13.26 10.60
CA ARG A 36 10.74 -12.58 11.80
C ARG A 36 10.08 -11.24 11.50
N VAL A 37 10.65 -10.45 10.59
CA VAL A 37 10.06 -9.19 10.14
C VAL A 37 8.73 -9.44 9.42
N ARG A 38 8.63 -10.50 8.60
CA ARG A 38 7.39 -10.89 7.92
C ARG A 38 6.29 -11.24 8.91
N GLU A 39 6.60 -11.99 9.97
CA GLU A 39 5.65 -12.32 11.03
C GLU A 39 5.17 -11.09 11.81
N LEU A 40 6.08 -10.15 12.09
CA LEU A 40 5.78 -8.98 12.92
C LEU A 40 5.05 -7.87 12.17
N ARG A 41 5.37 -7.62 10.89
CA ARG A 41 4.83 -6.50 10.11
C ARG A 41 3.31 -6.37 10.12
N PRO A 42 2.50 -7.44 9.97
CA PRO A 42 1.04 -7.32 9.98
C PRO A 42 0.47 -6.71 11.26
N VAL A 43 1.18 -6.81 12.39
CA VAL A 43 0.77 -6.23 13.67
C VAL A 43 0.98 -4.71 13.71
N TYR A 44 1.98 -4.21 12.98
CA TYR A 44 2.34 -2.78 12.97
C TYR A 44 1.81 -2.04 11.74
N ARG A 45 1.48 -2.75 10.66
CA ARG A 45 0.93 -2.12 9.46
C ARG A 45 -0.48 -1.61 9.79
N PRO A 46 -0.82 -0.36 9.45
CA PRO A 46 -2.22 0.06 9.49
C PRO A 46 -3.05 -0.90 8.63
N VAL A 47 -4.28 -1.18 9.08
CA VAL A 47 -5.24 -1.98 8.33
C VAL A 47 -5.31 -1.42 6.92
N ASP A 48 -5.16 -2.29 5.91
CA ASP A 48 -5.27 -1.90 4.52
C ASP A 48 -6.57 -1.10 4.34
N PRO A 49 -6.51 0.17 3.90
CA PRO A 49 -7.70 1.00 3.77
C PRO A 49 -8.57 0.57 2.59
N ALA A 50 -8.37 -0.64 2.03
CA ALA A 50 -9.25 -1.32 1.09
C ALA A 50 -10.71 -1.00 1.44
N SER A 51 -11.20 0.05 0.77
CA SER A 51 -12.53 0.55 1.00
C SER A 51 -13.43 -0.50 0.41
N ARG A 52 -14.27 -1.11 1.24
CA ARG A 52 -15.36 -1.92 0.74
C ARG A 52 -16.35 -0.95 0.11
N THR A 53 -16.14 -0.63 -1.17
CA THR A 53 -17.05 0.24 -1.89
C THR A 53 -18.38 -0.47 -1.99
N VAL A 54 -19.37 0.02 -1.25
CA VAL A 54 -20.75 -0.46 -1.34
C VAL A 54 -21.43 0.37 -2.41
N TYR A 55 -21.83 -0.28 -3.48
CA TYR A 55 -22.64 0.33 -4.53
C TYR A 55 -24.10 0.07 -4.22
N GLU A 56 -24.84 1.12 -3.91
CA GLU A 56 -26.31 1.04 -3.84
C GLU A 56 -26.87 0.88 -5.27
N PRO A 57 -28.03 0.22 -5.45
CA PRO A 57 -28.69 0.19 -6.74
C PRO A 57 -28.91 1.61 -7.29
N GLY A 58 -28.31 1.90 -8.46
CA GLY A 58 -28.35 3.24 -9.08
C GLY A 58 -27.29 4.23 -8.58
N GLY A 59 -26.49 3.89 -7.57
CA GLY A 59 -25.40 4.73 -7.05
C GLY A 59 -24.15 4.77 -7.93
N THR A 60 -24.15 4.08 -9.06
CA THR A 60 -23.06 4.10 -10.05
C THR A 60 -23.64 4.01 -11.45
N GLY A 61 -23.16 4.88 -12.32
CA GLY A 61 -23.47 4.87 -13.74
C GLY A 61 -22.19 4.69 -14.55
N GLN A 62 -22.27 3.90 -15.62
CA GLN A 62 -21.22 3.85 -16.63
C GLN A 62 -21.49 4.97 -17.63
N CYS A 63 -20.60 5.95 -17.66
CA CYS A 63 -20.59 6.97 -18.69
C CYS A 63 -19.52 6.59 -19.70
N ASP A 64 -19.94 5.96 -20.80
CA ASP A 64 -19.04 5.76 -21.93
C ASP A 64 -18.98 7.05 -22.75
N LEU A 65 -17.76 7.49 -23.04
CA LEU A 65 -17.55 8.59 -23.96
C LEU A 65 -17.51 8.02 -25.37
N TRP A 66 -18.60 8.21 -26.09
CA TRP A 66 -18.66 7.88 -27.51
C TRP A 66 -18.38 9.15 -28.33
N PHE A 67 -17.30 9.11 -29.10
CA PHE A 67 -17.06 10.09 -30.16
C PHE A 67 -17.64 9.59 -31.49
N PRO A 68 -18.57 10.33 -32.12
CA PRO A 68 -19.09 9.97 -33.43
C PRO A 68 -17.96 10.02 -34.48
N PRO A 69 -18.02 9.20 -35.55
CA PRO A 69 -17.04 9.23 -36.64
C PRO A 69 -17.17 10.48 -37.54
N VAL A 70 -18.13 11.36 -37.22
CA VAL A 70 -18.43 12.58 -37.95
C VAL A 70 -18.33 13.77 -37.02
N GLU A 71 -17.85 14.89 -37.54
CA GLU A 71 -17.90 16.15 -36.82
C GLU A 71 -19.36 16.61 -36.70
N ILE A 72 -19.82 16.84 -35.47
CA ILE A 72 -21.15 17.37 -35.19
C ILE A 72 -21.02 18.90 -35.23
N PRO A 73 -21.65 19.61 -36.19
CA PRO A 73 -21.61 21.06 -36.22
C PRO A 73 -22.35 21.62 -35.00
N LEU A 74 -21.59 22.21 -34.08
CA LEU A 74 -22.12 23.00 -32.99
C LEU A 74 -22.44 24.36 -33.57
N GLY A 75 -23.71 24.60 -33.94
CA GLY A 75 -24.13 25.82 -34.59
C GLY A 75 -23.66 27.06 -33.82
N PHE A 76 -22.90 27.91 -34.48
CA PHE A 76 -22.65 29.29 -34.06
C PHE A 76 -23.08 30.18 -35.22
N GLU A 77 -23.93 31.17 -34.94
CA GLU A 77 -24.03 32.38 -35.77
C GLU A 77 -22.79 33.26 -35.57
#